data_AF-A0ABD0QSB7-F1
#
_entry.id   AF-A0ABD0QSB7-F1
#
_cell.length_a   1.000
_cell.length_b   1.000
_cell.length_c   1.000
_cell.angle_alpha   90.00
_cell.angle_beta   90.00
_cell.angle_gamma   90.00
#
_symmetry.space_group_name_H-M   'P 1'
#
loop_
_entity.id
_entity.type
_entity.pdbx_description
1 polymer ?
#
loop_
_entity_poly.entity_id
_entity_poly.type
_entity_poly.pdbx_seq_one_letter_code
_entity_poly.pdbx_strand_id
1 'polypeptide(L)' 'MDSTAATVEKFKFLGCFISQDLKWVTHIDSIVKKAQQRLYFLRQLKKFNLPQELLRQFYSAVI' A
#
# COMPACT_ATOMS: atom_id res chain seq x y z
N MET A 1 20.15 -17.69 -31.76
CA MET A 1 19.09 -18.21 -30.87
C MET A 1 18.76 -17.10 -29.92
N ASP A 2 17.79 -16.27 -30.32
CA ASP A 2 17.38 -15.14 -29.52
C ASP A 2 16.63 -15.67 -28.30
N SER A 3 17.23 -15.51 -27.14
CA SER A 3 16.59 -15.77 -25.86
C SER A 3 15.38 -14.86 -25.77
N THR A 4 14.18 -15.36 -26.11
CA THR A 4 12.91 -14.69 -25.84
C THR A 4 12.77 -14.61 -24.33
N ALA A 5 13.30 -13.53 -23.75
CA ALA A 5 13.04 -13.16 -22.38
C ALA A 5 11.52 -13.00 -22.24
N ALA A 6 10.89 -13.86 -21.46
CA ALA A 6 9.47 -13.77 -21.17
C ALA A 6 9.19 -12.39 -20.57
N THR A 7 8.38 -11.58 -21.25
CA THR A 7 8.02 -10.25 -20.80
C THR A 7 7.05 -10.39 -19.64
N VAL A 8 7.47 -9.90 -18.47
CA VAL A 8 6.62 -9.87 -17.28
C VAL A 8 5.92 -8.53 -17.23
N GLU A 9 4.58 -8.54 -17.33
CA GLU A 9 3.79 -7.30 -17.40
C GLU A 9 3.97 -6.41 -16.15
N LYS A 10 4.13 -7.02 -14.97
CA LYS A 10 4.28 -6.33 -13.68
C LYS A 10 5.16 -7.14 -12.73
N PHE A 11 6.17 -6.52 -12.14
CA PHE A 11 7.02 -7.16 -11.14
C PHE A 11 7.21 -6.28 -9.91
N LYS A 12 7.44 -6.91 -8.76
CA LYS A 12 7.69 -6.21 -7.51
C LYS A 12 9.19 -6.18 -7.22
N PHE A 13 9.76 -4.98 -7.17
CA PHE A 13 11.16 -4.73 -6.83
C PHE A 13 11.27 -3.88 -5.59
N LEU A 14 11.96 -4.37 -4.55
CA LEU A 14 12.22 -3.59 -3.32
C LEU A 14 10.95 -2.99 -2.69
N GLY A 15 9.79 -3.66 -2.85
CA GLY A 15 8.50 -3.17 -2.35
C GLY A 15 7.70 -2.29 -3.33
N CYS A 16 8.31 -1.87 -4.43
CA CYS A 16 7.70 -1.10 -5.49
C CYS A 16 7.20 -1.98 -6.64
N PHE A 17 6.08 -1.64 -7.27
CA PHE A 17 5.60 -2.35 -8.47
C PHE A 17 6.08 -1.59 -9.71
N ILE A 18 6.89 -2.27 -10.52
CA ILE A 18 7.37 -1.78 -11.81
C ILE A 18 6.58 -2.53 -12.87
N SER A 19 5.84 -1.81 -13.71
CA SER A 19 5.14 -2.38 -14.86
C SER A 19 5.97 -2.22 -16.13
N GLN A 20 5.72 -3.09 -17.10
CA GLN A 20 6.35 -3.06 -18.41
C GLN A 20 6.03 -1.76 -19.19
N ASP A 21 4.83 -1.23 -19.02
CA ASP A 21 4.44 0.07 -19.59
C ASP A 21 4.97 1.27 -18.80
N LEU A 22 5.81 1.02 -17.79
CA LEU A 22 6.41 1.99 -16.86
C LEU A 22 5.37 2.89 -16.15
N LYS A 23 4.11 2.47 -16.15
CA LYS A 23 3.04 3.18 -15.45
C LYS A 23 2.98 2.78 -13.99
N TRP A 24 2.89 3.80 -13.15
CA TRP A 24 2.85 3.63 -11.70
C TRP A 24 1.48 3.23 -11.15
N VAL A 25 0.47 3.04 -12.00
CA VAL A 25 -0.92 2.76 -11.58
C VAL A 25 -1.00 1.61 -10.58
N THR A 26 -0.34 0.48 -10.88
CA THR A 26 -0.37 -0.68 -9.99
C THR A 26 0.31 -0.39 -8.64
N HIS A 27 1.38 0.40 -8.65
CA HIS A 27 2.07 0.79 -7.43
C HIS A 27 1.24 1.74 -6.57
N ILE A 28 0.63 2.75 -7.20
CA ILE A 28 -0.27 3.71 -6.57
C ILE A 28 -1.46 2.98 -5.95
N ASP A 29 -2.12 2.11 -6.71
CA ASP A 29 -3.26 1.31 -6.21
C ASP A 29 -2.87 0.46 -5.00
N SER A 30 -1.66 -0.13 -5.02
CA SER A 30 -1.13 -0.88 -3.89
C SER A 30 -0.92 -0.02 -2.65
N ILE A 31 -0.36 1.18 -2.80
CA ILE A 31 -0.15 2.14 -1.70
C ILE A 31 -1.49 2.61 -1.16
N VAL A 32 -2.41 3.01 -2.05
CA VAL A 32 -3.74 3.50 -1.68
C VAL A 32 -4.52 2.44 -0.89
N LYS A 33 -4.55 1.18 -1.37
CA LYS A 33 -5.20 0.08 -0.64
C LYS A 33 -4.63 -0.11 0.76
N LYS A 34 -3.30 -0.08 0.91
CA LYS A 34 -2.66 -0.20 2.24
C LYS A 34 -3.01 0.96 3.16
N ALA A 35 -2.97 2.20 2.65
CA ALA A 35 -3.32 3.39 3.42
C ALA A 35 -4.81 3.35 3.84
N GLN A 36 -5.70 2.96 2.94
CA GLN A 36 -7.13 2.78 3.22
C GLN A 36 -7.38 1.73 4.31
N GLN A 37 -6.68 0.60 4.27
CA GLN A 37 -6.79 -0.44 5.29
C GLN A 37 -6.37 0.08 6.67
N ARG A 38 -5.25 0.80 6.75
CA ARG A 38 -4.75 1.42 8.00
C ARG A 38 -5.72 2.45 8.56
N LEU A 39 -6.23 3.33 7.69
CA LEU A 39 -7.25 4.33 8.05
C LEU A 39 -8.57 3.69 8.46
N TYR A 40 -8.95 2.56 7.86
CA TYR A 40 -10.13 1.80 8.27
C TYR A 40 -9.99 1.34 9.73
N PHE A 41 -8.85 0.76 10.12
CA PHE A 41 -8.61 0.38 11.51
C PHE A 41 -8.66 1.58 12.46
N LEU A 42 -8.03 2.70 12.10
CA LEU A 42 -8.12 3.93 12.90
C LEU A 42 -9.57 4.39 13.10
N ARG A 43 -10.40 4.33 12.05
CA ARG A 43 -11.83 4.67 12.13
C ARG A 43 -12.59 3.68 13.02
N GLN A 44 -12.27 2.39 12.97
CA GLN A 44 -12.88 1.39 13.86
C GLN A 44 -12.50 1.65 15.32
N LEU A 45 -11.22 1.90 15.61
CA LEU A 45 -10.77 2.24 16.97
C LEU A 45 -11.47 3.50 17.50
N LYS A 46 -11.66 4.51 16.64
CA LYS A 46 -12.45 5.70 17.02
C LYS A 46 -13.89 5.35 17.38
N LYS A 47 -14.53 4.40 16.68
CA LYS A 47 -15.91 3.95 17.00
C LYS A 47 -16.00 3.24 18.37
N PHE A 48 -14.92 2.61 18.83
CA PHE A 48 -14.84 2.02 20.17
C PHE A 48 -14.53 3.05 21.27
N ASN A 49 -14.59 4.35 20.96
CA ASN A 49 -14.34 5.45 21.91
C ASN A 49 -12.98 5.36 22.62
N LEU A 50 -11.94 4.89 21.90
CA LEU A 50 -10.58 4.90 22.44
C LEU A 50 -10.13 6.34 22.78
N PRO A 51 -9.27 6.51 23.81
CA PRO A 51 -8.70 7.81 24.14
C PRO A 51 -8.03 8.45 22.92
N GLN A 52 -8.20 9.76 22.78
CA GLN A 52 -7.64 10.50 21.63
C GLN A 52 -6.11 10.38 21.55
N GLU A 53 -5.43 10.26 22.70
CA GLU A 53 -3.99 10.02 22.76
C GLU A 53 -3.60 8.70 22.10
N LEU A 54 -4.33 7.63 22.40
CA LEU A 54 -4.09 6.31 21.83
C LEU A 54 -4.38 6.29 20.32
N LEU A 55 -5.41 7.01 19.86
CA LEU A 55 -5.68 7.18 18.43
C LEU A 55 -4.56 7.94 17.71
N ARG A 56 -3.97 8.97 18.35
CA ARG A 56 -2.81 9.71 17.80
C ARG A 56 -1.57 8.82 17.72
N GLN A 57 -1.27 8.08 18.78
CA GLN A 57 -0.16 7.12 18.79
C GLN A 57 -0.33 6.06 17.69
N PHE A 58 -1.54 5.51 17.54
CA PHE A 58 -1.85 4.56 16.48
C PHE A 58 -1.65 5.16 15.08
N TYR A 59 -2.16 6.38 14.85
CA TYR A 59 -1.97 7.08 13.58
C TYR A 59 -0.49 7.22 13.24
N SER A 60 0.33 7.76 14.14
CA SER A 60 1.75 7.99 13.89
C SER A 60 2.57 6.71 13.72
N ALA A 61 2.17 5.60 14.34
CA ALA A 61 2.89 4.34 14.25
C ALA A 61 2.55 3.52 12.99
N VAL A 62 1.31 3.64 12.50
CA VAL A 62 0.77 2.73 11.48
C VAL A 62 0.67 3.39 10.12
N ILE A 63 0.34 4.68 10.06
CA ILE A 63 0.12 5.42 8.81
C ILE A 63 1.42 6.08 8.41
#